data_AF-A0A954RDK6-F1
#
_entry.id   AF-A0A954RDK6-F1
#
_cell.length_a   1.000
_cell.length_b   1.000
_cell.length_c   1.000
_cell.angle_alpha   90.00
_cell.angle_beta   90.00
_cell.angle_gamma   90.00
#
_symmetry.space_group_name_H-M   'P 1'
#
loop_
_entity.id
_entity.type
_entity.pdbx_description
1 polymer ?
#
loop_
_entity_poly.entity_id
_entity_poly.type
_entity_poly.pdbx_seq_one_letter_code
_entity_poly.pdbx_strand_id
1 'polypeptide(L)' 'MAIAADTVPASKGSVEPTYLSNVRQVTSDYEKAGEGYFSPDGKSIVFQAIRAGYPFYQIYTRPLSGGDAKLIS' A
#
# COMPACT_ATOMS: atom_id res chain seq x y z
N MET A 1 -37.94 -15.05 5.65
CA MET A 1 -37.29 -13.79 5.25
C MET A 1 -35.93 -14.14 4.69
N ALA A 2 -35.76 -14.07 3.37
CA ALA A 2 -34.46 -14.29 2.72
C ALA A 2 -33.85 -12.93 2.43
N ILE A 3 -32.64 -12.68 2.93
CA ILE A 3 -31.85 -11.51 2.53
C ILE A 3 -31.27 -11.80 1.15
N ALA A 4 -31.57 -10.94 0.17
CA ALA A 4 -30.95 -11.01 -1.14
C ALA A 4 -29.46 -10.70 -0.98
N ALA A 5 -28.60 -11.60 -1.46
CA ALA A 5 -27.18 -11.31 -1.63
C ALA A 5 -27.07 -10.17 -2.64
N ASP A 6 -26.58 -9.02 -2.18
CA ASP A 6 -26.28 -7.86 -3.01
C ASP A 6 -25.17 -8.29 -3.99
N THR A 7 -25.56 -8.64 -5.21
CA THR A 7 -24.62 -9.01 -6.28
C THR A 7 -23.83 -7.77 -6.63
N VAL A 8 -22.60 -7.68 -6.13
CA VAL A 8 -21.62 -6.69 -6.56
C VAL A 8 -21.45 -6.86 -8.08
N PRO A 9 -21.78 -5.85 -8.91
CA PRO A 9 -21.63 -5.97 -10.34
C PRO A 9 -20.15 -6.19 -10.67
N ALA A 10 -19.87 -7.21 -11.49
CA ALA A 10 -18.52 -7.48 -11.99
C ALA A 10 -17.96 -6.20 -12.62
N SER A 11 -16.84 -5.70 -12.08
CA SER A 11 -16.19 -4.51 -12.60
C SER A 11 -15.83 -4.75 -14.06
N LYS A 12 -16.13 -3.77 -14.93
CA LYS A 12 -15.46 -3.69 -16.24
C LYS A 12 -13.95 -3.76 -15.97
N GLY A 13 -13.24 -4.62 -16.69
CA GLY A 13 -11.81 -4.85 -16.48
C GLY A 13 -11.01 -3.54 -16.39
N SER A 14 -9.95 -3.53 -15.57
CA SER A 14 -9.12 -2.34 -15.36
C SER A 14 -8.55 -1.84 -16.69
N VAL A 15 -8.63 -0.53 -16.93
CA VAL A 15 -7.98 0.14 -18.07
C VAL A 15 -6.49 0.40 -17.82
N GLU A 16 -6.00 0.15 -16.60
CA GLU A 16 -4.61 0.41 -16.20
C GLU A 16 -3.59 -0.31 -17.09
N PRO A 17 -3.75 -1.59 -17.48
CA PRO A 17 -2.75 -2.28 -18.31
C PRO A 17 -2.56 -1.66 -19.70
N THR A 18 -3.49 -0.83 -20.17
CA THR A 18 -3.37 -0.08 -21.42
C THR A 18 -2.37 1.07 -21.31
N TYR A 19 -2.22 1.68 -20.12
CA TYR A 19 -1.45 2.92 -19.92
C TYR A 19 -0.28 2.77 -18.94
N LEU A 20 -0.34 1.80 -18.04
CA LEU A 20 0.64 1.57 -17.01
C LEU A 20 1.40 0.28 -17.31
N SER A 21 2.73 0.36 -17.24
CA SER A 21 3.63 -0.78 -17.28
C SER A 21 4.55 -0.75 -16.07
N ASN A 22 5.03 -1.92 -15.64
CA ASN A 22 5.97 -2.06 -14.51
C ASN A 22 5.47 -1.45 -13.18
N VAL A 23 4.16 -1.48 -12.94
CA VAL A 23 3.59 -1.06 -11.65
C VAL A 23 4.12 -1.98 -10.56
N ARG A 24 4.62 -1.39 -9.48
CA ARG A 24 5.17 -2.12 -8.35
C ARG A 24 4.60 -1.61 -7.04
N GLN A 25 4.07 -2.53 -6.25
CA GLN A 25 3.70 -2.27 -4.86
C GLN A 25 4.96 -2.08 -4.01
N VAL A 26 5.06 -0.92 -3.35
CA VAL A 26 6.20 -0.56 -2.50
C VAL A 26 5.91 -0.72 -1.01
N THR A 27 4.68 -1.00 -0.58
CA THR A 27 4.32 -1.25 0.82
C THR A 27 3.48 -2.51 0.91
N SER A 28 3.84 -3.43 1.81
CA SER A 28 3.17 -4.71 2.03
C SER A 28 3.15 -5.03 3.53
N ASP A 29 2.28 -5.94 3.96
CA ASP A 29 2.30 -6.49 5.33
C ASP A 29 1.93 -5.49 6.44
N TYR A 30 1.09 -4.51 6.09
CA TYR A 30 0.49 -3.54 7.02
C TYR A 30 -1.03 -3.62 6.93
N GLU A 31 -1.73 -3.37 8.04
CA GLU A 31 -3.20 -3.27 8.02
C GLU A 31 -3.64 -2.02 7.25
N LYS A 32 -2.87 -0.93 7.40
CA LYS A 32 -3.05 0.34 6.68
C LYS A 32 -1.70 0.95 6.35
N ALA A 33 -1.57 1.51 5.15
CA ALA A 33 -0.47 2.38 4.76
C ALA A 33 -1.08 3.72 4.30
N GLY A 34 -0.62 4.82 4.89
CA GLY A 34 -1.10 6.18 4.64
C GLY A 34 -0.17 6.98 3.74
N GLU A 35 -0.02 8.27 4.04
CA GLU A 35 0.87 9.16 3.29
C GLU A 35 2.33 8.67 3.28
N GLY A 36 3.03 8.98 2.18
CA GLY A 36 4.45 8.72 2.06
C GLY A 36 5.13 9.61 1.05
N TYR A 37 6.45 9.74 1.18
CA TYR A 37 7.30 10.61 0.38
C TYR A 37 8.53 9.84 -0.08
N PHE A 38 8.87 9.97 -1.36
CA PHE A 38 10.10 9.40 -1.91
C PHE A 38 11.30 10.27 -1.56
N SER A 39 12.44 9.65 -1.32
CA SER A 39 13.68 10.37 -1.18
C SER A 39 14.03 11.09 -2.49
N PRO A 40 14.70 12.26 -2.45
CA PRO A 40 15.07 13.01 -3.66
C PRO A 40 15.94 12.21 -4.64
N ASP A 41 16.73 11.25 -4.14
CA ASP A 41 17.57 10.37 -4.95
C ASP A 41 16.82 9.13 -5.49
N GLY A 42 15.53 8.98 -5.18
CA GLY A 42 14.69 7.87 -5.63
C GLY A 42 15.06 6.51 -5.05
N LYS A 43 15.85 6.45 -3.97
CA LYS A 43 16.32 5.19 -3.38
C LYS A 43 15.46 4.67 -2.24
N SER A 44 14.67 5.50 -1.59
CA SER A 44 13.83 5.10 -0.47
C SER A 44 12.48 5.82 -0.45
N ILE A 45 11.58 5.30 0.37
CA ILE A 45 10.29 5.93 0.70
C ILE A 45 10.17 5.99 2.22
N VAL A 46 9.69 7.11 2.75
CA VAL A 46 9.17 7.23 4.12
C VAL A 46 7.64 7.22 4.06
N PHE A 47 6.98 6.50 4.95
CA PHE A 47 5.53 6.38 4.94
C PHE A 47 4.97 6.09 6.34
N GLN A 48 3.72 6.47 6.57
CA GLN A 48 2.97 6.11 7.76
C GLN A 48 2.25 4.76 7.57
N ALA A 49 2.29 3.89 8.57
CA ALA A 49 1.56 2.61 8.53
C ALA A 49 1.14 2.09 9.91
N ILE A 50 0.13 1.23 9.91
CA ILE A 50 -0.38 0.49 11.07
C ILE A 50 -0.01 -0.99 10.89
N ARG A 51 0.68 -1.56 11.87
CA ARG A 51 0.96 -3.01 11.94
C ARG A 51 -0.07 -3.71 12.80
N ALA A 52 -0.29 -4.99 12.50
CA ALA A 52 -1.14 -5.83 13.32
C ALA A 52 -0.67 -5.81 14.79
N GLY A 53 -1.61 -5.59 15.71
CA GLY A 53 -1.34 -5.49 17.14
C GLY A 53 -0.94 -4.11 17.65
N TYR A 54 -0.84 -3.08 16.80
CA TYR A 54 -0.57 -1.71 17.24
C TYR A 54 -1.51 -0.70 16.54
N PRO A 55 -2.50 -0.10 17.23
CA PRO A 55 -3.62 0.57 16.58
C PRO A 55 -3.33 2.00 16.09
N PHE A 56 -2.09 2.48 16.21
CA PHE A 56 -1.71 3.85 15.85
C PHE A 56 -0.74 3.86 14.67
N TYR A 57 -0.77 4.95 13.91
CA TYR A 57 0.20 5.16 12.84
C TYR A 57 1.60 5.31 13.41
N GLN A 58 2.53 4.62 12.76
CA GLN A 58 3.96 4.72 12.99
C GLN A 58 4.65 5.10 11.69
N ILE A 59 5.83 5.70 11.80
CA ILE A 59 6.61 6.13 10.64
C ILE A 59 7.64 5.06 10.29
N TYR A 60 7.62 4.64 9.04
CA TYR A 60 8.55 3.66 8.49
C TYR A 60 9.34 4.27 7.34
N THR A 61 10.55 3.76 7.14
CA THR A 61 11.33 3.99 5.91
C THR A 61 11.74 2.67 5.29
N ARG A 62 11.81 2.58 3.96
CA ARG A 62 12.35 1.40 3.28
C ARG A 62 13.09 1.75 1.99
N PRO A 63 14.07 0.94 1.57
CA PRO A 63 14.65 1.05 0.24
C PRO A 63 13.65 0.67 -0.87
N LEU A 64 13.68 1.40 -1.97
CA LEU A 64 12.95 1.04 -3.18
C LEU A 64 13.62 -0.12 -3.91
N SER A 65 14.87 -0.48 -3.64
CA SER A 65 15.45 -1.73 -4.15
C SER A 65 14.81 -2.99 -3.55
N GLY A 66 14.05 -2.85 -2.45
CA GLY A 66 13.45 -3.96 -1.70
C GLY A 66 14.08 -4.13 -0.31
N GLY A 67 13.63 -5.15 0.41
CA GLY A 67 14.01 -5.40 1.81
C GLY A 67 13.04 -4.80 2.82
N ASP A 68 13.32 -5.04 4.10
CA ASP A 68 12.41 -4.71 5.20
C ASP A 68 12.31 -3.21 5.45
N ALA A 69 11.12 -2.80 5.90
CA ALA A 69 10.90 -1.45 6.37
C ALA A 69 11.44 -1.28 7.81
N LYS A 70 12.20 -0.21 8.01
CA LYS A 70 12.71 0.22 9.31
C LYS A 70 11.69 1.14 9.99
N LEU A 71 11.34 0.84 11.24
CA LEU A 71 10.56 1.74 12.11
C LEU A 71 11.41 2.96 12.51
N ILE A 72 10.82 4.15 12.45
CA ILE A 72 11.44 5.43 12.78
C ILE A 72 10.79 6.07 14.03
N SER A 73 9.46 6.09 14.10
CA SER A 73 8.68 6.65 15.23
C SER A 73 7.36 5.93 15.42
#